data_AF-Q9U0E1-F1
#
_entry.id   AF-Q9U0E1-F1
#
_cell.length_a   1.000
_cell.length_b   1.000
_cell.length_c   1.000
_cell.angle_alpha   90.00
_cell.angle_beta   90.00
_cell.angle_gamma   90.00
#
_symmetry.space_group_name_H-M   'P 1'
#
loop_
_entity.id
_entity.type
_entity.pdbx_description
1 polymer ?
#
loop_
_entity_poly.entity_id
_entity_poly.type
_entity_poly.pdbx_seq_one_letter_code
_entity_poly.pdbx_strand_id
1 'polypeptide(L)'
;MTTTMSRVLHLMTVTLLCARVGMGQASDDDDCGGQSIPQKVEEVQTMCDVARQLRALETASQSAVAAVVSSAREASEAKERAEKAVERAKSKKRGVDAATEAAARAAAAAQRAETVVSDARKHAADLTAASKDAIETTDESLRLLATCEKADEPIRTAAKKCTGAAAEVTSKSLESAFDALAELLPDGADDIREHGAVFVKGLKSLEDDVRTAGEAKSEAEKAEGDANDAADGARAVLTGVCVLLLLAALH
;
A
#
# COMPACT_ATOMS: atom_id res chain seq x y z
N MET A 1 23.37 8.23 19.82
CA MET A 1 22.99 6.83 20.14
C MET A 1 21.78 6.85 21.07
N THR A 2 20.58 7.10 20.56
CA THR A 2 19.34 7.22 21.38
C THR A 2 18.07 7.11 20.51
N THR A 3 18.04 6.18 19.53
CA THR A 3 16.88 6.00 18.63
C THR A 3 16.24 4.61 18.70
N THR A 4 16.84 3.67 19.42
CA THR A 4 16.33 2.29 19.55
C THR A 4 15.35 2.09 20.71
N MET A 5 15.35 2.94 21.74
CA MET A 5 14.44 2.76 22.89
C MET A 5 12.99 3.19 22.65
N SER A 6 12.72 4.11 21.70
CA SER A 6 11.37 4.63 21.47
C SER A 6 10.46 3.65 20.70
N ARG A 7 11.02 2.88 19.77
CA ARG A 7 10.28 1.86 19.00
C ARG A 7 9.88 0.65 19.85
N VAL A 8 10.74 0.25 20.79
CA VAL A 8 10.47 -0.87 21.71
C VAL A 8 9.35 -0.52 22.70
N LEU A 9 9.23 0.74 23.12
CA LEU A 9 8.14 1.17 24.00
C LEU A 9 6.76 1.16 23.31
N HIS A 10 6.68 1.49 22.01
CA HIS A 10 5.41 1.46 21.26
C HIS A 10 4.99 0.03 20.88
N LEU A 11 5.94 -0.89 20.63
CA LEU A 11 5.63 -2.31 20.42
C LEU A 11 5.12 -2.98 21.70
N MET A 12 5.59 -2.55 22.87
CA MET A 12 5.13 -3.04 24.17
C MET A 12 3.72 -2.56 24.53
N THR A 13 3.27 -1.39 24.04
CA THR A 13 1.89 -0.94 24.26
C THR A 13 0.88 -1.67 23.37
N VAL A 14 1.29 -2.14 22.18
CA VAL A 14 0.40 -2.87 21.25
C VAL A 14 -0.05 -4.22 21.81
N THR A 15 0.85 -4.97 22.45
CA THR A 15 0.54 -6.27 23.08
C THR A 15 -0.34 -6.14 24.32
N LEU A 16 -0.31 -4.99 25.00
CA LEU A 16 -1.00 -4.75 26.26
C LEU A 16 -2.52 -4.54 26.11
N LEU A 17 -3.05 -4.25 24.92
CA LEU A 17 -4.47 -3.92 24.73
C LEU A 17 -5.33 -5.05 24.18
N CYS A 18 -4.80 -5.92 23.31
CA CYS A 18 -5.48 -7.18 23.04
C CYS A 18 -5.55 -8.06 24.31
N ALA A 19 -4.65 -7.84 25.27
CA ALA A 19 -4.75 -8.39 26.62
C ALA A 19 -5.70 -7.60 27.55
N ARG A 20 -5.83 -6.26 27.41
CA ARG A 20 -6.65 -5.41 28.30
C ARG A 20 -8.10 -5.23 27.93
N VAL A 21 -8.50 -5.40 26.66
CA VAL A 21 -9.92 -5.64 26.36
C VAL A 21 -10.42 -6.84 27.18
N GLY A 22 -9.51 -7.74 27.59
CA GLY A 22 -9.74 -8.87 28.48
C GLY A 22 -9.73 -8.63 30.00
N MET A 23 -9.36 -7.47 30.56
CA MET A 23 -9.16 -7.35 32.01
C MET A 23 -10.36 -6.75 32.77
N GLY A 24 -11.48 -7.49 32.79
CA GLY A 24 -12.47 -7.39 33.86
C GLY A 24 -12.15 -8.43 34.93
N GLN A 25 -11.95 -8.00 36.19
CA GLN A 25 -11.62 -8.78 37.40
C GLN A 25 -11.48 -10.30 37.23
N ALA A 26 -10.22 -10.77 37.27
CA ALA A 26 -9.89 -12.18 37.43
C ALA A 26 -10.63 -12.77 38.64
N SER A 27 -11.42 -13.79 38.39
CA SER A 27 -11.93 -14.73 39.39
C SER A 27 -11.27 -16.08 39.11
N ASP A 28 -10.85 -16.77 40.18
CA ASP A 28 -9.83 -17.83 40.27
C ASP A 28 -10.07 -19.15 39.47
N ASP A 29 -10.82 -19.14 38.36
CA ASP A 29 -11.16 -20.31 37.53
C ASP A 29 -10.89 -20.04 36.02
N ASP A 30 -9.63 -19.86 35.63
CA ASP A 30 -9.21 -19.39 34.30
C ASP A 30 -9.31 -20.45 33.18
N ASP A 31 -10.52 -20.87 32.84
CA ASP A 31 -10.80 -21.76 31.70
C ASP A 31 -10.88 -21.01 30.34
N CYS A 32 -10.70 -19.68 30.38
CA CYS A 32 -10.81 -18.78 29.22
C CYS A 32 -9.57 -17.87 29.06
N GLY A 33 -8.42 -18.27 29.61
CA GLY A 33 -7.14 -17.58 29.41
C GLY A 33 -7.08 -16.15 29.96
N GLY A 34 -7.83 -15.85 31.02
CA GLY A 34 -7.88 -14.51 31.63
C GLY A 34 -8.53 -13.42 30.77
N GLN A 35 -9.22 -13.79 29.69
CA GLN A 35 -9.93 -12.83 28.84
C GLN A 35 -11.37 -12.60 29.33
N SER A 36 -11.79 -11.34 29.30
CA SER A 36 -13.19 -10.96 29.38
C SER A 36 -13.95 -11.61 28.22
N ILE A 37 -15.09 -12.21 28.55
CA ILE A 37 -15.95 -12.83 27.55
C ILE A 37 -16.79 -11.72 26.93
N PRO A 38 -16.75 -11.55 25.58
CA PRO A 38 -17.60 -10.59 24.89
C PRO A 38 -19.06 -10.78 25.27
N GLN A 39 -19.80 -9.69 25.50
CA GLN A 39 -21.20 -9.79 25.90
C GLN A 39 -22.12 -10.10 24.71
N LYS A 40 -21.64 -9.85 23.49
CA LYS A 40 -22.38 -10.03 22.24
C LYS A 40 -21.52 -10.71 21.19
N VAL A 41 -22.16 -11.55 20.38
CA VAL A 41 -21.52 -12.18 19.21
C VAL A 41 -21.01 -11.15 18.19
N GLU A 42 -21.63 -9.98 18.14
CA GLU A 42 -21.26 -8.86 17.27
C GLU A 42 -19.81 -8.37 17.54
N GLU A 43 -19.39 -8.29 18.80
CA GLU A 43 -18.02 -7.91 19.16
C GLU A 43 -16.99 -8.91 18.60
N VAL A 44 -17.30 -10.22 18.64
CA VAL A 44 -16.44 -11.26 18.07
C VAL A 44 -16.40 -11.19 16.55
N GLN A 45 -17.52 -10.89 15.91
CA GLN A 45 -17.59 -10.75 14.45
C GLN A 45 -16.77 -9.54 13.98
N THR A 46 -16.88 -8.40 14.65
CA THR A 46 -16.12 -7.20 14.29
C THR A 46 -14.62 -7.37 14.57
N MET A 47 -14.25 -8.02 15.69
CA MET A 47 -12.86 -8.41 15.94
C MET A 47 -12.34 -9.38 14.87
N CYS A 48 -13.20 -10.28 14.39
CA CYS A 48 -12.84 -11.18 13.29
C CYS A 48 -12.56 -10.43 11.99
N ASP A 49 -13.35 -9.39 11.68
CA ASP A 49 -13.13 -8.58 10.49
C ASP A 49 -11.78 -7.85 10.57
N VAL A 50 -11.42 -7.29 11.73
CA VAL A 50 -10.08 -6.72 11.96
C VAL A 50 -8.98 -7.79 11.76
N ALA A 51 -9.14 -8.98 12.34
CA ALA A 51 -8.17 -10.06 12.19
C ALA A 51 -7.96 -10.45 10.71
N ARG A 52 -9.04 -10.53 9.94
CA ARG A 52 -8.97 -10.82 8.50
C ARG A 52 -8.28 -9.71 7.72
N GLN A 53 -8.49 -8.43 8.07
CA GLN A 53 -7.76 -7.33 7.44
C GLN A 53 -6.25 -7.42 7.77
N LEU A 54 -5.89 -7.66 9.03
CA LEU A 54 -4.49 -7.79 9.47
C LEU A 54 -3.77 -8.95 8.77
N ARG A 55 -4.37 -10.14 8.71
CA ARG A 55 -3.80 -11.32 8.03
C ARG A 55 -3.57 -11.09 6.53
N ALA A 56 -4.28 -10.15 5.90
CA ALA A 56 -4.12 -9.83 4.49
C ALA A 56 -2.98 -8.84 4.20
N LEU A 57 -2.44 -8.15 5.22
CA LEU A 57 -1.46 -7.06 5.02
C LEU A 57 -0.17 -7.53 4.34
N GLU A 58 0.30 -8.74 4.64
CA GLU A 58 1.48 -9.30 3.97
C GLU A 58 1.23 -9.50 2.47
N THR A 59 0.07 -10.07 2.10
CA THR A 59 -0.30 -10.29 0.69
C THR A 59 -0.51 -8.96 -0.03
N ALA A 60 -1.19 -8.00 0.60
CA ALA A 60 -1.38 -6.66 0.06
C ALA A 60 -0.03 -5.96 -0.18
N SER A 61 0.89 -6.07 0.77
CA SER A 61 2.25 -5.51 0.66
C SER A 61 3.03 -6.12 -0.51
N GLN A 62 2.99 -7.44 -0.67
CA GLN A 62 3.64 -8.14 -1.78
C GLN A 62 3.05 -7.73 -3.12
N SER A 63 1.72 -7.60 -3.21
CA SER A 63 1.02 -7.14 -4.41
C SER A 63 1.40 -5.70 -4.78
N ALA A 64 1.46 -4.79 -3.81
CA ALA A 64 1.87 -3.41 -4.04
C ALA A 64 3.32 -3.31 -4.55
N VAL A 65 4.25 -4.04 -3.92
CA VAL A 65 5.65 -4.09 -4.38
C VAL A 65 5.75 -4.65 -5.79
N ALA A 66 4.99 -5.71 -6.12
CA ALA A 66 4.98 -6.26 -7.48
C ALA A 66 4.48 -5.24 -8.51
N ALA A 67 3.43 -4.49 -8.20
CA ALA A 67 2.91 -3.44 -9.08
C ALA A 67 3.89 -2.29 -9.29
N VAL A 68 4.58 -1.85 -8.23
CA VAL A 68 5.64 -0.82 -8.31
C VAL A 68 6.81 -1.30 -9.15
N VAL A 69 7.28 -2.54 -8.94
CA VAL A 69 8.37 -3.15 -9.74
C VAL A 69 7.99 -3.26 -11.22
N SER A 70 6.75 -3.66 -11.53
CA SER A 70 6.27 -3.69 -12.92
C SER A 70 6.30 -2.30 -13.54
N SER A 71 5.80 -1.29 -12.82
CA SER A 71 5.76 0.09 -13.29
C SER A 71 7.17 0.65 -13.55
N ALA A 72 8.13 0.38 -12.67
CA ALA A 72 9.52 0.80 -12.86
C ALA A 72 10.19 0.10 -14.04
N ARG A 73 9.92 -1.20 -14.24
CA ARG A 73 10.38 -1.94 -15.41
C ARG A 73 9.83 -1.34 -16.70
N GLU A 74 8.52 -1.10 -16.78
CA GLU A 74 7.88 -0.51 -17.96
C GLU A 74 8.40 0.91 -18.24
N ALA A 75 8.67 1.72 -17.20
CA ALA A 75 9.31 3.03 -17.33
C ALA A 75 10.74 2.92 -17.89
N SER A 76 11.53 1.94 -17.44
CA SER A 76 12.86 1.66 -17.95
C SER A 76 12.85 1.18 -19.41
N GLU A 77 11.87 0.37 -19.79
CA GLU A 77 11.68 -0.04 -21.19
C GLU A 77 11.30 1.16 -22.07
N ALA A 78 10.47 2.10 -21.57
CA ALA A 78 10.16 3.35 -22.27
C ALA A 78 11.40 4.25 -22.43
N LYS A 79 12.25 4.36 -21.40
CA LYS A 79 13.55 5.02 -21.49
C LYS A 79 14.42 4.43 -22.61
N GLU A 80 14.57 3.10 -22.66
CA GLU A 80 15.39 2.43 -23.69
C GLU A 80 14.86 2.73 -25.10
N ARG A 81 13.54 2.72 -25.29
CA ARG A 81 12.91 3.07 -26.57
C ARG A 81 13.13 4.54 -26.94
N ALA A 82 13.07 5.47 -25.97
CA ALA A 82 13.36 6.88 -26.20
C ALA A 82 14.83 7.11 -26.61
N GLU A 83 15.78 6.42 -25.98
CA GLU A 83 17.21 6.47 -26.36
C GLU A 83 17.44 5.93 -27.78
N LYS A 84 16.77 4.85 -28.16
CA LYS A 84 16.79 4.36 -29.55
C LYS A 84 16.23 5.39 -30.54
N ALA A 85 15.19 6.13 -30.16
CA ALA A 85 14.66 7.22 -30.99
C ALA A 85 15.69 8.33 -31.22
N VAL A 86 16.50 8.66 -30.21
CA VAL A 86 17.63 9.59 -30.36
C VAL A 86 18.63 9.11 -31.40
N GLU A 87 19.01 7.83 -31.38
CA GLU A 87 19.94 7.27 -32.37
C GLU A 87 19.34 7.27 -33.80
N ARG A 88 18.03 7.04 -33.93
CA ARG A 88 17.31 7.22 -35.20
C ARG A 88 17.36 8.67 -35.67
N ALA A 89 17.11 9.64 -34.77
CA ALA A 89 17.17 11.07 -35.07
C ALA A 89 18.57 11.50 -35.52
N LYS A 90 19.63 11.01 -34.84
CA LYS A 90 21.04 11.25 -35.20
C LYS A 90 21.37 10.71 -36.58
N SER A 91 20.95 9.48 -36.87
CA SER A 91 21.15 8.84 -38.18
C SER A 91 20.50 9.62 -39.32
N LYS A 92 19.30 10.18 -39.08
CA LYS A 92 18.58 11.04 -40.03
C LYS A 92 19.05 12.50 -40.02
N LYS A 93 19.95 12.89 -39.10
CA LYS A 93 20.39 14.26 -38.84
C LYS A 93 19.23 15.26 -38.67
N ARG A 94 18.12 14.81 -38.06
CA ARG A 94 16.89 15.60 -37.90
C ARG A 94 16.22 15.30 -36.57
N GLY A 95 15.77 16.34 -35.86
CA GLY A 95 15.03 16.19 -34.61
C GLY A 95 15.87 15.70 -33.42
N VAL A 96 17.20 15.75 -33.52
CA VAL A 96 18.13 15.23 -32.50
C VAL A 96 17.94 15.90 -31.15
N ASP A 97 17.87 17.23 -31.11
CA ASP A 97 17.78 17.97 -29.84
C ASP A 97 16.46 17.65 -29.11
N ALA A 98 15.34 17.70 -29.83
CA ALA A 98 14.03 17.40 -29.28
C ALA A 98 13.91 15.93 -28.83
N ALA A 99 14.46 14.98 -29.59
CA ALA A 99 14.49 13.58 -29.19
C ALA A 99 15.37 13.36 -27.96
N THR A 100 16.50 14.07 -27.86
CA THR A 100 17.44 13.96 -26.73
C THR A 100 16.83 14.52 -25.45
N GLU A 101 16.15 15.66 -25.53
CA GLU A 101 15.44 16.25 -24.41
C GLU A 101 14.31 15.33 -23.91
N ALA A 102 13.53 14.76 -24.84
CA ALA A 102 12.48 13.80 -24.52
C ALA A 102 13.03 12.52 -23.88
N ALA A 103 14.13 11.97 -24.41
CA ALA A 103 14.81 10.81 -23.80
C ALA A 103 15.34 11.13 -22.39
N ALA A 104 15.85 12.33 -22.14
CA ALA A 104 16.27 12.76 -20.81
C ALA A 104 15.10 12.80 -19.82
N ARG A 105 13.90 13.25 -20.26
CA ARG A 105 12.68 13.19 -19.44
C ARG A 105 12.27 11.75 -19.13
N ALA A 106 12.30 10.87 -20.13
CA ALA A 106 12.02 9.44 -19.93
C ALA A 106 13.00 8.80 -18.94
N ALA A 107 14.29 9.13 -19.03
CA ALA A 107 15.31 8.66 -18.11
C ALA A 107 15.10 9.16 -16.67
N ALA A 108 14.74 10.44 -16.50
CA ALA A 108 14.43 11.00 -15.19
C ALA A 108 13.19 10.35 -14.56
N ALA A 109 12.16 10.07 -15.37
CA ALA A 109 10.95 9.39 -14.93
C ALA A 109 11.22 7.92 -14.53
N ALA A 110 11.98 7.18 -15.34
CA ALA A 110 12.41 5.82 -14.99
C ALA A 110 13.23 5.79 -13.69
N GLN A 111 14.13 6.76 -13.48
CA GLN A 111 14.90 6.85 -12.24
C GLN A 111 14.01 7.11 -11.01
N ARG A 112 12.95 7.93 -11.14
CA ARG A 112 11.98 8.13 -10.07
C ARG A 112 11.23 6.83 -9.76
N ALA A 113 10.79 6.09 -10.78
CA ALA A 113 10.11 4.82 -10.58
C ALA A 113 10.99 3.80 -9.83
N GLU A 114 12.29 3.72 -10.15
CA GLU A 114 13.25 2.86 -9.43
C GLU A 114 13.46 3.28 -7.96
N THR A 115 13.47 4.59 -7.66
CA THR A 115 13.49 5.06 -6.26
C THR A 115 12.27 4.56 -5.50
N VAL A 116 11.08 4.62 -6.11
CA VAL A 116 9.84 4.15 -5.49
C VAL A 116 9.85 2.64 -5.25
N VAL A 117 10.56 1.83 -6.06
CA VAL A 117 10.75 0.40 -5.78
C VAL A 117 11.44 0.19 -4.43
N SER A 118 12.47 0.98 -4.12
CA SER A 118 13.17 0.91 -2.85
C SER A 118 12.26 1.30 -1.68
N ASP A 119 11.49 2.38 -1.84
CA ASP A 119 10.57 2.87 -0.81
C ASP A 119 9.44 1.86 -0.55
N ALA A 120 8.82 1.32 -1.60
CA ALA A 120 7.76 0.31 -1.50
C ALA A 120 8.24 -0.96 -0.78
N ARG A 121 9.45 -1.44 -1.07
CA ARG A 121 10.03 -2.60 -0.36
C ARG A 121 10.23 -2.32 1.12
N LYS A 122 10.65 -1.10 1.47
CA LYS A 122 10.82 -0.68 2.86
C LYS A 122 9.48 -0.57 3.57
N HIS A 123 8.50 0.11 2.97
CA HIS A 123 7.16 0.23 3.55
C HIS A 123 6.48 -1.13 3.72
N ALA A 124 6.64 -2.06 2.77
CA ALA A 124 6.14 -3.43 2.87
C ALA A 124 6.77 -4.20 4.03
N ALA A 125 8.10 -4.12 4.20
CA ALA A 125 8.80 -4.76 5.29
C ALA A 125 8.41 -4.16 6.66
N ASP A 126 8.33 -2.83 6.73
CA ASP A 126 7.92 -2.11 7.95
C ASP A 126 6.48 -2.45 8.35
N LEU A 127 5.54 -2.51 7.39
CA LEU A 127 4.14 -2.87 7.64
C LEU A 127 4.01 -4.32 8.11
N THR A 128 4.68 -5.26 7.43
CA THR A 128 4.64 -6.69 7.79
C THR A 128 5.23 -6.92 9.19
N ALA A 129 6.33 -6.24 9.52
CA ALA A 129 6.93 -6.30 10.84
C ALA A 129 6.02 -5.69 11.92
N ALA A 130 5.37 -4.55 11.63
CA ALA A 130 4.45 -3.91 12.56
C ALA A 130 3.21 -4.77 12.82
N SER A 131 2.67 -5.44 11.80
CA SER A 131 1.43 -6.22 11.91
C SER A 131 1.62 -7.58 12.58
N LYS A 132 2.84 -8.11 12.67
CA LYS A 132 3.13 -9.45 13.19
C LYS A 132 2.53 -9.70 14.57
N ASP A 133 2.87 -8.85 15.55
CA ASP A 133 2.41 -9.03 16.93
C ASP A 133 0.90 -8.85 17.05
N ALA A 134 0.31 -7.94 16.27
CA ALA A 134 -1.13 -7.71 16.25
C ALA A 134 -1.89 -8.91 15.68
N ILE A 135 -1.38 -9.54 14.61
CA ILE A 135 -1.96 -10.78 14.05
C ILE A 135 -1.89 -11.89 15.08
N GLU A 136 -0.71 -12.15 15.66
CA GLU A 136 -0.51 -13.23 16.63
C GLU A 136 -1.43 -13.06 17.85
N THR A 137 -1.54 -11.83 18.36
CA THR A 137 -2.37 -11.58 19.54
C THR A 137 -3.86 -11.67 19.24
N THR A 138 -4.31 -11.14 18.10
CA THR A 138 -5.74 -11.20 17.72
C THR A 138 -6.16 -12.64 17.43
N ASP A 139 -5.30 -13.41 16.75
CA ASP A 139 -5.55 -14.83 16.45
C ASP A 139 -5.59 -15.68 17.70
N GLU A 140 -4.71 -15.43 18.66
CA GLU A 140 -4.70 -16.11 19.95
C GLU A 140 -5.96 -15.80 20.76
N SER A 141 -6.41 -14.54 20.81
CA SER A 141 -7.67 -14.19 21.48
C SER A 141 -8.88 -14.86 20.86
N LEU A 142 -8.99 -14.90 19.53
CA LEU A 142 -10.04 -15.64 18.84
C LEU A 142 -9.96 -17.15 19.13
N ARG A 143 -8.76 -17.72 19.21
CA ARG A 143 -8.57 -19.14 19.52
C ARG A 143 -9.00 -19.48 20.94
N LEU A 144 -8.63 -18.66 21.92
CA LEU A 144 -9.04 -18.84 23.33
C LEU A 144 -10.56 -18.70 23.49
N LEU A 145 -11.17 -17.70 22.85
CA LEU A 145 -12.63 -17.54 22.84
C LEU A 145 -13.36 -18.71 22.18
N ALA A 146 -12.79 -19.32 21.13
CA ALA A 146 -13.39 -20.47 20.46
C ALA A 146 -13.47 -21.72 21.36
N THR A 147 -12.60 -21.84 22.36
CA THR A 147 -12.54 -22.98 23.30
C THR A 147 -13.05 -22.67 24.70
N CYS A 148 -13.40 -21.42 25.01
CA CYS A 148 -13.85 -20.99 26.33
C CYS A 148 -15.22 -21.62 26.68
N GLU A 149 -15.24 -22.55 27.64
CA GLU A 149 -16.48 -23.25 28.05
C GLU A 149 -17.54 -22.29 28.62
N LYS A 150 -17.08 -21.20 29.26
CA LYS A 150 -17.92 -20.16 29.83
C LYS A 150 -18.55 -19.21 28.79
N ALA A 151 -18.05 -19.20 27.54
CA ALA A 151 -18.60 -18.37 26.47
C ALA A 151 -19.81 -19.03 25.82
N ASP A 152 -20.81 -18.24 25.42
CA ASP A 152 -21.99 -18.79 24.75
C ASP A 152 -21.64 -19.45 23.41
N GLU A 153 -22.44 -20.46 23.01
CA GLU A 153 -22.21 -21.20 21.77
C GLU A 153 -22.09 -20.32 20.51
N PRO A 154 -22.90 -19.26 20.32
CA PRO A 154 -22.74 -18.33 19.19
C PRO A 154 -21.40 -17.60 19.19
N ILE A 155 -20.90 -17.19 20.36
CA ILE A 155 -19.60 -16.51 20.54
C ILE A 155 -18.47 -17.45 20.16
N ARG A 156 -18.45 -18.66 20.75
CA ARG A 156 -17.46 -19.70 20.41
C ARG A 156 -17.47 -20.03 18.93
N THR A 157 -18.67 -20.17 18.35
CA THR A 157 -18.84 -20.51 16.93
C THR A 157 -18.35 -19.39 16.02
N ALA A 158 -18.62 -18.13 16.33
CA ALA A 158 -18.13 -16.99 15.57
C ALA A 158 -16.60 -16.93 15.60
N ALA A 159 -16.01 -17.08 16.79
CA ALA A 159 -14.56 -17.09 16.98
C ALA A 159 -13.91 -18.26 16.20
N LYS A 160 -14.47 -19.47 16.31
CA LYS A 160 -13.99 -20.67 15.59
C LYS A 160 -14.08 -20.54 14.07
N LYS A 161 -15.10 -19.84 13.55
CA LYS A 161 -15.28 -19.57 12.12
C LYS A 161 -14.39 -18.44 11.62
N CYS A 162 -13.69 -17.73 12.51
CA CYS A 162 -12.84 -16.62 12.15
C CYS A 162 -11.49 -17.06 11.57
N THR A 163 -11.55 -17.64 10.38
CA THR A 163 -10.39 -18.09 9.62
C THR A 163 -10.20 -17.25 8.37
N GLY A 164 -9.02 -17.39 7.76
CA GLY A 164 -8.68 -16.75 6.49
C GLY A 164 -8.33 -15.27 6.61
N ALA A 165 -8.07 -14.67 5.45
CA ALA A 165 -7.74 -13.26 5.29
C ALA A 165 -8.80 -12.57 4.40
N ALA A 166 -8.94 -11.26 4.56
CA ALA A 166 -9.81 -10.46 3.70
C ALA A 166 -9.23 -10.36 2.28
N ALA A 167 -10.10 -10.27 1.27
CA ALA A 167 -9.71 -9.95 -0.09
C ALA A 167 -9.59 -8.42 -0.25
N GLU A 168 -8.65 -7.97 -1.07
CA GLU A 168 -8.52 -6.57 -1.51
C GLU A 168 -8.48 -5.54 -0.36
N VAL A 169 -7.61 -5.76 0.61
CA VAL A 169 -7.43 -4.81 1.72
C VAL A 169 -6.84 -3.49 1.24
N THR A 170 -7.47 -2.40 1.67
CA THR A 170 -7.07 -1.01 1.42
C THR A 170 -6.92 -0.27 2.74
N SER A 171 -6.22 0.87 2.75
CA SER A 171 -6.11 1.72 3.93
C SER A 171 -7.48 2.11 4.48
N LYS A 172 -8.44 2.36 3.57
CA LYS A 172 -9.84 2.68 3.91
C LYS A 172 -10.61 1.51 4.52
N SER A 173 -10.51 0.30 3.95
CA SER A 173 -11.21 -0.87 4.50
C SER A 173 -10.65 -1.26 5.87
N LEU A 174 -9.33 -1.11 6.04
CA LEU A 174 -8.65 -1.34 7.31
C LEU A 174 -9.08 -0.33 8.37
N GLU A 175 -9.09 0.97 8.04
CA GLU A 175 -9.58 2.04 8.93
C GLU A 175 -11.03 1.79 9.35
N SER A 176 -11.89 1.44 8.40
CA SER A 176 -13.30 1.15 8.67
C SER A 176 -13.49 -0.04 9.64
N ALA A 177 -12.65 -1.07 9.53
CA ALA A 177 -12.71 -2.23 10.42
C ALA A 177 -12.31 -1.88 11.86
N PHE A 178 -11.25 -1.07 12.04
CA PHE A 178 -10.83 -0.59 13.35
C PHE A 178 -11.85 0.37 13.97
N ASP A 179 -12.44 1.26 13.16
CA ASP A 179 -13.49 2.17 13.62
C ASP A 179 -14.74 1.43 14.09
N ALA A 180 -15.17 0.40 13.35
CA ALA A 180 -16.29 -0.45 13.75
C ALA A 180 -16.02 -1.18 15.07
N LEU A 181 -14.79 -1.65 15.29
CA LEU A 181 -14.42 -2.28 16.56
C LEU A 181 -14.41 -1.28 17.72
N ALA A 182 -13.91 -0.07 17.48
CA ALA A 182 -13.87 1.01 18.46
C ALA A 182 -15.28 1.47 18.88
N GLU A 183 -16.26 1.46 17.96
CA GLU A 183 -17.66 1.78 18.25
C GLU A 183 -18.31 0.79 19.21
N LEU A 184 -17.92 -0.48 19.15
CA LEU A 184 -18.43 -1.53 20.03
C LEU A 184 -17.73 -1.54 21.40
N LEU A 185 -16.55 -0.92 21.52
CA LEU A 185 -15.73 -0.92 22.73
C LEU A 185 -15.38 0.52 23.16
N PRO A 186 -16.36 1.32 23.67
CA PRO A 186 -16.16 2.74 23.96
C PRO A 186 -15.01 3.03 24.93
N ASP A 187 -14.84 2.17 25.95
CA ASP A 187 -13.79 2.34 26.97
C ASP A 187 -12.36 2.15 26.42
N GLY A 188 -12.22 1.50 25.26
CA GLY A 188 -10.94 1.27 24.56
C GLY A 188 -10.88 1.89 23.17
N ALA A 189 -11.86 2.74 22.80
CA ALA A 189 -12.04 3.20 21.43
C ALA A 189 -10.83 3.98 20.90
N ASP A 190 -10.27 4.89 21.71
CA ASP A 190 -9.12 5.71 21.32
C ASP A 190 -7.89 4.83 21.06
N ASP A 191 -7.62 3.88 21.96
CA ASP A 191 -6.51 2.94 21.84
C ASP A 191 -6.64 2.04 20.59
N ILE A 192 -7.85 1.55 20.30
CA ILE A 192 -8.15 0.74 19.10
C ILE A 192 -7.88 1.56 17.83
N ARG A 193 -8.31 2.82 17.80
CA ARG A 193 -8.09 3.71 16.64
C ARG A 193 -6.62 4.06 16.48
N GLU A 194 -5.90 4.34 17.56
CA GLU A 194 -4.45 4.60 17.52
C GLU A 194 -3.66 3.40 17.01
N HIS A 195 -4.03 2.19 17.44
CA HIS A 195 -3.44 0.95 16.94
C HIS A 195 -3.73 0.76 15.45
N GLY A 196 -4.98 0.94 15.03
CA GLY A 196 -5.38 0.87 13.62
C GLY A 196 -4.63 1.87 12.75
N ALA A 197 -4.41 3.09 13.25
CA ALA A 197 -3.75 4.17 12.52
C ALA A 197 -2.31 3.81 12.09
N VAL A 198 -1.60 2.97 12.86
CA VAL A 198 -0.26 2.50 12.48
C VAL A 198 -0.31 1.70 11.17
N PHE A 199 -1.24 0.74 11.09
CA PHE A 199 -1.38 -0.12 9.91
C PHE A 199 -1.99 0.63 8.73
N VAL A 200 -2.99 1.48 8.99
CA VAL A 200 -3.62 2.36 7.98
C VAL A 200 -2.57 3.26 7.34
N LYS A 201 -1.70 3.89 8.13
CA LYS A 201 -0.61 4.72 7.63
C LYS A 201 0.38 3.92 6.79
N GLY A 202 0.80 2.74 7.26
CA GLY A 202 1.72 1.88 6.51
C GLY A 202 1.15 1.44 5.16
N LEU A 203 -0.11 1.03 5.13
CA LEU A 203 -0.79 0.63 3.90
C LEU A 203 -1.03 1.80 2.96
N LYS A 204 -1.38 2.98 3.49
CA LYS A 204 -1.52 4.21 2.71
C LYS A 204 -0.20 4.64 2.05
N SER A 205 0.93 4.48 2.73
CA SER A 205 2.24 4.71 2.11
C SER A 205 2.47 3.79 0.91
N LEU A 206 2.10 2.51 1.00
CA LEU A 206 2.19 1.57 -0.13
C LEU A 206 1.25 1.93 -1.28
N GLU A 207 0.02 2.36 -0.99
CA GLU A 207 -0.92 2.86 -2.00
C GLU A 207 -0.36 4.10 -2.72
N ASP A 208 0.27 5.01 -1.97
CA ASP A 208 0.95 6.19 -2.51
C ASP A 208 2.18 5.81 -3.34
N ASP A 209 2.95 4.79 -2.97
CA ASP A 209 4.06 4.27 -3.76
C ASP A 209 3.56 3.70 -5.11
N VAL A 210 2.50 2.89 -5.09
CA VAL A 210 1.88 2.35 -6.31
C VAL A 210 1.44 3.47 -7.24
N ARG A 211 0.77 4.50 -6.70
CA ARG A 211 0.35 5.67 -7.49
C ARG A 211 1.56 6.41 -8.08
N THR A 212 2.57 6.69 -7.27
CA THR A 212 3.76 7.45 -7.69
C THR A 212 4.56 6.71 -8.77
N ALA A 213 4.71 5.39 -8.65
CA ALA A 213 5.35 4.57 -9.67
C ALA A 213 4.55 4.54 -10.98
N GLY A 214 3.22 4.48 -10.90
CA GLY A 214 2.32 4.54 -12.06
C GLY A 214 2.39 5.89 -12.79
N GLU A 215 2.46 7.00 -12.04
CA GLU A 215 2.65 8.35 -12.62
C GLU A 215 4.00 8.48 -13.31
N ALA A 216 5.08 8.00 -12.68
CA ALA A 216 6.42 8.00 -13.26
C ALA A 216 6.49 7.16 -14.54
N LYS A 217 5.82 5.99 -14.55
CA LYS A 217 5.68 5.16 -15.74
C LYS A 217 4.98 5.91 -16.88
N SER A 218 3.82 6.52 -16.60
CA SER A 218 3.06 7.26 -17.61
C SER A 218 3.87 8.44 -18.19
N GLU A 219 4.65 9.14 -17.36
CA GLU A 219 5.53 10.20 -17.83
C GLU A 219 6.67 9.68 -18.72
N ALA A 220 7.26 8.52 -18.38
CA ALA A 220 8.28 7.88 -19.19
C ALA A 220 7.73 7.47 -20.57
N GLU A 221 6.54 6.86 -20.63
CA GLU A 221 5.86 6.48 -21.87
C GLU A 221 5.50 7.70 -22.73
N LYS A 222 5.02 8.78 -22.11
CA LYS A 222 4.73 10.02 -22.83
C LYS A 222 6.00 10.64 -23.43
N ALA A 223 7.09 10.67 -22.66
CA ALA A 223 8.37 11.18 -23.11
C ALA A 223 8.99 10.32 -24.22
N GLU A 224 8.78 9.00 -24.18
CA GLU A 224 9.13 8.09 -25.26
C GLU A 224 8.35 8.39 -26.55
N GLY A 225 7.05 8.64 -26.45
CA GLY A 225 6.22 9.12 -27.56
C GLY A 225 6.76 10.41 -28.19
N ASP A 226 7.06 11.42 -27.35
CA ASP A 226 7.67 12.68 -27.83
C ASP A 226 9.01 12.45 -28.55
N ALA A 227 9.85 11.54 -28.05
CA ALA A 227 11.14 11.21 -28.65
C ALA A 227 10.97 10.56 -30.03
N ASN A 228 10.00 9.64 -30.16
CA ASN A 228 9.66 9.00 -31.43
C ASN A 228 9.13 10.02 -32.44
N ASP A 229 8.21 10.89 -32.04
CA ASP A 229 7.65 11.94 -32.91
C ASP A 229 8.73 12.90 -33.44
N ALA A 230 9.70 13.25 -32.59
CA ALA A 230 10.85 14.05 -32.97
C ALA A 230 11.75 13.32 -33.98
N ALA A 231 12.06 12.05 -33.74
CA ALA A 231 12.89 11.22 -34.62
C ALA A 231 12.25 10.94 -35.99
N ASP A 232 10.92 10.83 -36.03
CA ASP A 232 10.15 10.60 -37.26
C ASP A 232 9.73 11.89 -37.96
N GLY A 233 9.95 13.05 -37.31
CA GLY A 233 9.76 14.38 -37.88
C GLY A 233 8.30 14.81 -38.01
N ALA A 234 7.39 14.16 -37.27
CA ALA A 234 5.96 14.47 -37.27
C ALA A 234 5.69 15.90 -36.76
N ARG A 235 6.53 16.43 -35.85
CA ARG A 235 6.41 17.81 -35.34
C ARG A 235 7.01 18.89 -36.25
N ALA A 236 7.90 18.55 -37.18
CA ALA A 236 8.59 19.53 -38.03
C ALA A 236 7.79 19.92 -39.29
N VAL A 237 6.81 19.12 -39.70
CA VAL A 237 6.00 19.39 -40.90
C VAL A 237 4.88 20.40 -40.64
N LEU A 238 4.34 20.44 -39.41
CA LEU A 238 3.18 21.30 -39.09
C LEU A 238 3.52 22.80 -38.97
N THR A 239 4.74 23.17 -38.59
CA THR A 239 5.14 24.58 -38.53
C THR A 239 5.63 25.13 -39.87
N GLY A 240 6.29 24.32 -40.70
CA GLY A 240 6.76 24.73 -42.03
C GLY A 240 5.63 24.84 -43.07
N VAL A 241 4.66 23.93 -43.05
CA VAL A 241 3.56 23.91 -44.03
C VAL A 241 2.52 25.01 -43.75
N CYS A 242 2.24 25.34 -42.48
CA CYS A 242 1.32 26.43 -42.14
C CYS A 242 1.87 27.82 -42.54
N VAL A 243 3.18 28.06 -42.44
CA VAL A 243 3.77 29.35 -42.83
C VAL A 243 3.81 29.50 -44.37
N LEU A 244 4.05 28.42 -45.10
CA LEU A 244 4.05 28.45 -46.57
C LEU A 244 2.65 28.63 -47.17
N LEU A 245 1.60 28.06 -46.57
CA LEU A 245 0.22 28.26 -47.01
C LEU A 245 -0.30 29.68 -46.73
N LEU A 246 0.15 30.32 -45.64
CA LEU A 246 -0.18 31.72 -45.34
C LEU A 246 0.50 32.71 -46.31
N LEU A 247 1.72 32.41 -46.79
CA LEU A 247 2.43 33.25 -47.76
C LEU A 247 1.93 33.10 -49.20
N ALA A 248 1.36 31.93 -49.56
CA ALA A 248 0.78 31.69 -50.88
C ALA A 248 -0.62 32.30 -51.05
N ALA A 249 -1.31 32.67 -49.97
CA ALA A 249 -2.62 33.34 -50.00
C ALA A 249 -2.53 34.88 -50.03
N LEU A 250 -1.31 35.43 -50.11
CA LEU A 250 -1.00 36.87 -50.08
C LEU A 250 -0.42 37.40 -51.42
N HIS A 251 -0.48 36.61 -52.49
CA HIS A 251 -0.22 37.01 -53.88
C HIS A 251 -1.47 36.80 -54.73
#